data_AF-A0A533SD30-F1
#
_entry.id   AF-A0A533SD30-F1
#
_cell.length_a   1.000
_cell.length_b   1.000
_cell.length_c   1.000
_cell.angle_alpha   90.00
_cell.angle_beta   90.00
_cell.angle_gamma   90.00
#
_symmetry.space_group_name_H-M   'P 1'
#
loop_
_entity.id
_entity.type
_entity.pdbx_description
1 polymer ?
#
loop_
_entity_poly.entity_id
_entity_poly.type
_entity_poly.pdbx_seq_one_letter_code
_entity_poly.pdbx_strand_id
1 'polypeptide(L)'
;MEVLLTTPFVEPAVSIQFEIIPDALGEKELRVVFKPSPEKPALGEAGPQAGDTALLDRTTVLVSLGKASKLSPESFRQAGGGLAKWLGQNQIEQLHLDVASLNSLGVAGDLPALVEGLLLGAFRFDRYKEDEKDTTTSKVILHSQQAATLERILQRSEQICAAVNLARDWAHEPANVINPITLAERAQAVASQYGLKCTILDESQLNEMGAGAIVA
;
A
#
# COMPACT_ATOMS: atom_id res chain seq x y z
N MET A 1 -9.41 -38.22 11.23
CA MET A 1 -8.04 -37.78 10.92
C MET A 1 -8.14 -36.28 10.73
N GLU A 2 -7.90 -35.51 11.80
CA GLU A 2 -7.94 -34.05 11.74
C GLU A 2 -6.81 -33.60 10.82
N VAL A 3 -7.16 -33.15 9.62
CA VAL A 3 -6.23 -32.41 8.77
C VAL A 3 -6.06 -31.06 9.47
N LEU A 4 -5.03 -30.97 10.31
CA LEU A 4 -4.54 -29.70 10.81
C LEU A 4 -4.40 -28.77 9.62
N LEU A 5 -5.08 -27.62 9.66
CA LEU A 5 -4.87 -26.50 8.74
C LEU A 5 -3.37 -26.15 8.80
N THR A 6 -2.58 -26.62 7.84
CA THR A 6 -1.11 -26.66 7.98
C THR A 6 -0.42 -25.34 7.68
N THR A 7 -1.15 -24.34 7.18
CA THR A 7 -0.62 -22.98 7.02
C THR A 7 -1.44 -22.00 7.83
N PRO A 8 -0.86 -21.40 8.90
CA PRO A 8 -1.47 -20.26 9.56
C PRO A 8 -1.61 -19.13 8.55
N PHE A 9 -2.69 -18.35 8.69
CA PHE A 9 -2.82 -17.12 7.91
C PHE A 9 -1.69 -16.16 8.27
N VAL A 10 -1.06 -15.60 7.26
CA VAL A 10 -0.01 -14.59 7.41
C VAL A 10 -0.42 -13.39 6.56
N GLU A 11 -0.55 -12.23 7.19
CA GLU A 11 -0.77 -10.99 6.44
C GLU A 11 0.48 -10.64 5.64
N PRO A 12 0.34 -10.13 4.41
CA PRO A 12 1.50 -9.70 3.64
C PRO A 12 2.24 -8.57 4.34
N ALA A 13 3.56 -8.65 4.37
CA ALA A 13 4.39 -7.61 4.94
C ALA A 13 4.28 -6.31 4.11
N VAL A 14 4.13 -5.18 4.79
CA VAL A 14 4.18 -3.84 4.20
C VAL A 14 5.31 -3.07 4.89
N SER A 15 6.25 -2.56 4.10
CA SER A 15 7.46 -1.90 4.63
C SER A 15 7.25 -0.42 4.96
N ILE A 16 6.03 -0.03 5.34
CA ILE A 16 5.70 1.34 5.78
C ILE A 16 4.91 1.28 7.07
N GLN A 17 5.28 2.13 8.02
CA GLN A 17 4.57 2.36 9.27
C GLN A 17 4.27 3.86 9.42
N PHE A 18 3.18 4.20 10.07
CA PHE A 18 2.79 5.59 10.30
C PHE A 18 2.92 5.96 11.78
N GLU A 19 3.35 7.19 12.03
CA GLU A 19 3.32 7.81 13.35
C GLU A 19 2.71 9.21 13.21
N ILE A 20 1.82 9.60 14.13
CA ILE A 20 1.22 10.93 14.12
C ILE A 20 1.81 11.73 15.27
N ILE A 21 2.33 12.92 14.97
CA ILE A 21 2.83 13.86 15.98
C ILE A 21 2.18 15.24 15.82
N PRO A 22 1.90 15.95 16.94
CA PRO A 22 1.29 17.27 16.90
C PRO A 22 2.30 18.39 16.60
N ASP A 23 3.59 18.11 16.81
CA ASP A 23 4.66 19.10 16.70
C ASP A 23 4.89 19.52 15.25
N ALA A 24 5.37 20.74 15.07
CA ALA A 24 5.74 21.24 13.75
C ALA A 24 6.98 20.50 13.22
N LEU A 25 7.08 20.43 11.90
CA LEU A 25 8.20 19.83 11.19
C LEU A 25 9.53 20.51 11.53
N GLY A 26 10.55 19.74 11.91
CA GLY A 26 11.89 20.24 12.18
C GLY A 26 12.67 20.59 10.90
N GLU A 27 13.60 21.53 10.99
CA GLU A 27 14.38 21.99 9.82
C GLU A 27 15.37 20.95 9.26
N LYS A 28 15.76 19.96 10.07
CA LYS A 28 16.76 18.93 9.70
C LYS A 28 16.15 17.60 9.30
N GLU A 29 14.82 17.51 9.31
CA GLU A 29 14.09 16.28 9.02
C GLU A 29 13.93 16.10 7.52
N LEU A 30 14.05 14.85 7.03
CA LEU A 30 13.77 14.56 5.63
C LEU A 30 12.26 14.68 5.39
N ARG A 31 11.86 15.74 4.70
CA ARG A 31 10.46 16.11 4.48
C ARG A 31 10.01 15.86 3.05
N VAL A 32 8.72 15.61 2.89
CA VAL A 32 8.08 15.53 1.57
C VAL A 32 7.41 16.84 1.22
N VAL A 33 7.58 17.26 -0.03
CA VAL A 33 6.80 18.32 -0.64
C VAL A 33 6.09 17.75 -1.86
N PHE A 34 4.77 17.86 -1.88
CA PHE A 34 3.95 17.47 -3.02
C PHE A 34 3.71 18.69 -3.91
N LYS A 35 3.96 18.55 -5.21
CA LYS A 35 3.69 19.62 -6.18
C LYS A 35 3.11 19.08 -7.47
N PRO A 36 2.20 19.82 -8.12
CA PRO A 36 1.88 19.57 -9.52
C PRO A 36 3.11 19.78 -10.41
N SER A 37 3.19 19.04 -11.50
CA SER A 37 4.17 19.23 -12.56
C SER A 37 4.03 20.64 -13.15
N PRO A 38 5.12 21.36 -13.39
CA PRO A 38 5.09 22.62 -14.13
C PRO A 38 4.64 22.38 -15.59
N GLU A 39 4.12 23.42 -16.24
CA GLU A 39 3.76 23.34 -17.67
C GLU A 39 4.96 23.10 -18.57
N LYS A 40 6.12 23.63 -18.17
CA LYS A 40 7.41 23.42 -18.84
C LYS A 40 8.36 22.73 -17.86
N PRO A 41 8.94 21.57 -18.21
CA PRO A 41 9.93 20.92 -17.36
C PRO A 41 11.10 21.84 -17.03
N ALA A 42 11.47 21.90 -15.76
CA ALA A 42 12.59 22.69 -15.27
C ALA A 42 13.35 21.90 -14.20
N LEU A 43 14.64 22.20 -14.05
CA LEU A 43 15.47 21.56 -13.03
C LEU A 43 15.01 21.98 -11.63
N GLY A 44 14.90 21.03 -10.72
CA GLY A 44 14.43 21.27 -9.34
C GLY A 44 12.92 21.35 -9.19
N GLU A 45 12.16 21.10 -10.26
CA GLU A 45 10.70 21.02 -10.24
C GLU A 45 10.19 19.57 -10.28
N ALA A 46 8.90 19.40 -10.00
CA ALA A 46 8.26 18.09 -9.96
C ALA A 46 8.27 17.41 -11.33
N GLY A 47 8.45 16.09 -11.34
CA GLY A 47 8.44 15.29 -12.57
C GLY A 47 7.11 15.31 -13.32
N PRO A 48 7.08 14.91 -14.59
CA PRO A 48 5.88 15.00 -15.44
C PRO A 48 4.71 14.10 -15.01
N GLN A 49 4.96 12.99 -14.31
CA GLN A 49 3.95 12.00 -13.94
C GLN A 49 3.71 12.02 -12.42
N ALA A 50 2.47 11.77 -12.01
CA ALA A 50 2.17 11.58 -10.60
C ALA A 50 2.93 10.36 -10.06
N GLY A 51 3.61 10.51 -8.93
CA GLY A 51 4.52 9.49 -8.40
C GLY A 51 5.99 9.70 -8.73
N ASP A 52 6.32 10.57 -9.69
CA ASP A 52 7.72 10.93 -9.92
C ASP A 52 8.29 11.56 -8.65
N THR A 53 9.28 10.90 -8.07
CA THR A 53 9.86 11.24 -6.76
C THR A 53 11.36 11.45 -6.90
N ALA A 54 11.85 12.57 -6.37
CA ALA A 54 13.27 12.91 -6.43
C ALA A 54 13.72 13.64 -5.16
N LEU A 55 14.98 13.45 -4.79
CA LEU A 55 15.63 14.24 -3.76
C LEU A 55 16.01 15.61 -4.33
N LEU A 56 15.42 16.68 -3.82
CA LEU A 56 15.70 18.05 -4.26
C LEU A 56 16.95 18.61 -3.58
N ASP A 57 17.05 18.40 -2.28
CA ASP A 57 18.18 18.79 -1.44
C ASP A 57 18.40 17.75 -0.32
N ARG A 58 19.31 18.00 0.62
CA ARG A 58 19.64 17.04 1.70
C ARG A 58 18.46 16.66 2.61
N THR A 59 17.42 17.48 2.63
CA THR A 59 16.28 17.39 3.55
C THR A 59 14.94 17.40 2.85
N THR A 60 14.87 17.66 1.54
CA THR A 60 13.60 17.81 0.82
C THR A 60 13.46 16.76 -0.27
N VAL A 61 12.42 15.93 -0.17
CA VAL A 61 11.96 15.02 -1.22
C VAL A 61 10.79 15.67 -1.94
N LEU A 62 10.89 15.77 -3.26
CA LEU A 62 9.85 16.29 -4.12
C LEU A 62 9.07 15.14 -4.73
N VAL A 63 7.74 15.16 -4.57
CA VAL A 63 6.83 14.18 -5.17
C VAL A 63 5.86 14.89 -6.09
N SER A 64 5.84 14.45 -7.35
CA SER A 64 4.91 14.98 -8.33
C SER A 64 3.49 14.46 -8.14
N LEU A 65 2.53 15.36 -8.28
CA LEU A 65 1.10 15.07 -8.36
C LEU A 65 0.61 15.02 -9.82
N GLY A 66 1.50 15.11 -10.80
CA GLY A 66 1.14 15.22 -12.21
C GLY A 66 0.56 16.59 -12.55
N LYS A 67 -0.25 16.68 -13.61
CA LYS A 67 -0.75 17.97 -14.13
C LYS A 67 -1.73 18.62 -13.16
N ALA A 68 -1.54 19.92 -12.88
CA ALA A 68 -2.41 20.70 -11.98
C ALA A 68 -3.90 20.64 -12.39
N SER A 69 -4.20 20.65 -13.69
CA SER A 69 -5.57 20.56 -14.21
C SER A 69 -6.23 19.18 -14.07
N LYS A 70 -5.48 18.16 -13.62
CA LYS A 70 -5.95 16.78 -13.47
C LYS A 70 -5.83 16.25 -12.04
N LEU A 71 -5.60 17.13 -11.07
CA LEU A 71 -5.51 16.73 -9.68
C LEU A 71 -6.80 16.04 -9.25
N SER A 72 -6.64 14.84 -8.71
CA SER A 72 -7.71 13.98 -8.25
C SER A 72 -7.16 13.06 -7.16
N PRO A 73 -8.00 12.38 -6.37
CA PRO A 73 -7.53 11.39 -5.39
C PRO A 73 -6.57 10.36 -6.00
N GLU A 74 -6.81 9.94 -7.25
CA GLU A 74 -5.93 9.01 -7.94
C GLU A 74 -4.51 9.57 -8.16
N SER A 75 -4.35 10.87 -8.38
CA SER A 75 -3.04 11.52 -8.48
C SER A 75 -2.26 11.43 -7.16
N PHE A 76 -2.95 11.55 -6.02
CA PHE A 76 -2.35 11.36 -4.70
C PHE A 76 -2.02 9.91 -4.43
N ARG A 77 -2.86 8.96 -4.88
CA ARG A 77 -2.57 7.53 -4.78
C ARG A 77 -1.31 7.16 -5.58
N GLN A 78 -1.18 7.68 -6.81
CA GLN A 78 0.02 7.50 -7.63
C GLN A 78 1.25 8.15 -6.98
N ALA A 79 1.10 9.35 -6.42
CA ALA A 79 2.13 10.02 -5.65
C ALA A 79 2.62 9.18 -4.47
N GLY A 80 1.69 8.61 -3.69
CA GLY A 80 2.01 7.71 -2.57
C GLY A 80 2.74 6.45 -3.02
N GLY A 81 2.28 5.82 -4.11
CA GLY A 81 2.91 4.62 -4.66
C GLY A 81 4.33 4.88 -5.17
N GLY A 82 4.53 6.00 -5.87
CA GLY A 82 5.84 6.44 -6.32
C GLY A 82 6.79 6.76 -5.17
N LEU A 83 6.29 7.45 -4.14
CA LEU A 83 7.04 7.75 -2.94
C LEU A 83 7.45 6.47 -2.19
N ALA A 84 6.52 5.53 -1.97
CA ALA A 84 6.82 4.26 -1.30
C ALA A 84 7.92 3.46 -2.03
N LYS A 85 7.84 3.41 -3.36
CA LYS A 85 8.89 2.79 -4.19
C LYS A 85 10.23 3.50 -4.00
N TRP A 86 10.24 4.83 -4.04
CA TRP A 86 11.45 5.63 -3.85
C TRP A 86 12.08 5.42 -2.46
N LEU A 87 11.28 5.40 -1.39
CA LEU A 87 11.75 5.13 -0.03
C LEU A 87 12.46 3.77 0.05
N GLY A 88 11.83 2.74 -0.51
CA GLY A 88 12.39 1.39 -0.53
C GLY A 88 13.61 1.20 -1.42
N GLN A 89 13.79 2.03 -2.46
CA GLN A 89 14.97 2.03 -3.33
C GLN A 89 16.16 2.76 -2.72
N ASN A 90 15.88 3.78 -1.90
CA ASN A 90 16.90 4.63 -1.28
C ASN A 90 17.12 4.29 0.20
N GLN A 91 16.49 3.22 0.71
CA GLN A 91 16.63 2.72 2.08
C GLN A 91 16.36 3.79 3.15
N ILE A 92 15.31 4.58 2.92
CA ILE A 92 14.93 5.66 3.82
C ILE A 92 14.16 5.09 5.00
N GLU A 93 14.73 5.20 6.21
CA GLU A 93 14.10 4.72 7.44
C GLU A 93 13.02 5.65 7.96
N GLN A 94 13.15 6.97 7.74
CA GLN A 94 12.25 7.95 8.31
C GLN A 94 11.99 9.09 7.34
N LEU A 95 10.72 9.49 7.25
CA LEU A 95 10.25 10.55 6.38
C LEU A 95 9.15 11.32 7.08
N HIS A 96 9.15 12.64 6.90
CA HIS A 96 8.19 13.53 7.54
C HIS A 96 7.26 14.18 6.52
N LEU A 97 5.99 14.27 6.88
CA LEU A 97 4.94 14.82 6.05
C LEU A 97 4.13 15.83 6.86
N ASP A 98 4.09 17.07 6.40
CA ASP A 98 3.16 18.08 6.90
C ASP A 98 1.80 17.90 6.24
N VAL A 99 0.80 17.46 7.01
CA VAL A 99 -0.55 17.18 6.51
C VAL A 99 -1.26 18.47 6.07
N ALA A 100 -0.93 19.61 6.67
CA ALA A 100 -1.54 20.89 6.27
C ALA A 100 -1.13 21.28 4.83
N SER A 101 0.09 20.93 4.41
CA SER A 101 0.58 21.19 3.06
C SER A 101 -0.24 20.46 1.99
N LEU A 102 -0.72 19.23 2.27
CA LEU A 102 -1.59 18.48 1.38
C LEU A 102 -2.97 19.12 1.27
N ASN A 103 -3.60 19.42 2.41
CA ASN A 103 -4.94 19.99 2.47
C ASN A 103 -5.04 21.33 1.69
N SER A 104 -3.94 22.08 1.62
CA SER A 104 -3.87 23.35 0.89
C SER A 104 -4.10 23.21 -0.63
N LEU A 105 -3.97 22.00 -1.18
CA LEU A 105 -4.21 21.70 -2.59
C LEU A 105 -5.70 21.57 -2.93
N GLY A 106 -6.57 21.50 -1.91
CA GLY A 106 -8.02 21.60 -2.08
C GLY A 106 -8.69 20.40 -2.75
N VAL A 107 -8.06 19.22 -2.75
CA VAL A 107 -8.63 17.99 -3.33
C VAL A 107 -9.24 17.14 -2.23
N ALA A 108 -10.55 16.96 -2.25
CA ALA A 108 -11.23 16.10 -1.29
C ALA A 108 -10.78 14.63 -1.46
N GLY A 109 -10.38 13.99 -0.36
CA GLY A 109 -9.96 12.58 -0.36
C GLY A 109 -8.51 12.34 -0.80
N ASP A 110 -7.71 13.40 -0.89
CA ASP A 110 -6.28 13.37 -1.17
C ASP A 110 -5.49 12.51 -0.17
N LEU A 111 -5.68 12.73 1.12
CA LEU A 111 -4.91 12.08 2.17
C LEU A 111 -5.21 10.56 2.27
N PRO A 112 -6.47 10.09 2.34
CA PRO A 112 -6.75 8.66 2.28
C PRO A 112 -6.15 8.00 1.04
N ALA A 113 -6.25 8.64 -0.13
CA ALA A 113 -5.70 8.11 -1.36
C ALA A 113 -4.17 8.06 -1.33
N LEU A 114 -3.50 9.07 -0.77
CA LEU A 114 -2.06 9.08 -0.58
C LEU A 114 -1.59 7.94 0.34
N VAL A 115 -2.27 7.74 1.47
CA VAL A 115 -1.98 6.67 2.43
C VAL A 115 -2.18 5.29 1.78
N GLU A 116 -3.27 5.09 1.04
CA GLU A 116 -3.48 3.88 0.24
C GLU A 116 -2.34 3.67 -0.76
N GLY A 117 -1.94 4.73 -1.47
CA GLY A 117 -0.82 4.70 -2.40
C GLY A 117 0.48 4.25 -1.74
N LEU A 118 0.81 4.80 -0.57
CA LEU A 118 1.99 4.42 0.21
C LEU A 118 1.96 2.93 0.58
N LEU A 119 0.86 2.46 1.17
CA LEU A 119 0.70 1.07 1.60
C LEU A 119 0.73 0.07 0.44
N LEU A 120 0.07 0.38 -0.67
CA LEU A 120 0.03 -0.47 -1.86
C LEU A 120 1.37 -0.46 -2.62
N GLY A 121 2.06 0.67 -2.65
CA GLY A 121 3.37 0.82 -3.28
C GLY A 121 4.50 0.17 -2.49
N ALA A 122 4.34 0.04 -1.17
CA ALA A 122 5.29 -0.62 -0.27
C ALA A 122 5.15 -2.15 -0.24
N PHE A 123 4.14 -2.73 -0.90
CA PHE A 123 3.98 -4.17 -1.00
C PHE A 123 5.17 -4.83 -1.71
N ARG A 124 5.70 -5.88 -1.10
CA ARG A 124 6.75 -6.72 -1.68
C ARG A 124 6.35 -8.18 -1.62
N PHE A 125 6.70 -8.90 -2.68
CA PHE A 125 6.64 -10.35 -2.74
C PHE A 125 8.05 -10.87 -2.95
N ASP A 126 8.69 -11.26 -1.84
CA ASP A 126 10.10 -11.65 -1.75
C ASP A 126 10.31 -13.03 -1.12
N ARG A 127 9.23 -13.73 -0.75
CA ARG A 127 9.24 -15.08 -0.13
C ARG A 127 10.16 -16.10 -0.81
N TYR A 128 10.37 -15.99 -2.13
CA TYR A 128 11.18 -16.92 -2.92
C TYR A 128 12.52 -16.33 -3.41
N LYS A 129 12.91 -15.16 -2.92
CA LYS A 129 14.21 -14.56 -3.25
C LYS A 129 15.25 -15.00 -2.24
N GLU A 130 16.38 -15.51 -2.72
CA GLU A 130 17.50 -15.96 -1.88
C GLU A 130 18.38 -14.80 -1.37
N ASP A 131 18.32 -13.63 -2.01
CA ASP A 131 19.07 -12.45 -1.56
C ASP A 131 18.41 -11.82 -0.34
N GLU A 132 19.15 -11.73 0.78
CA GLU A 132 18.86 -10.79 1.89
C GLU A 132 18.96 -9.34 1.36
N LYS A 133 17.89 -8.85 0.73
CA LYS A 133 17.81 -7.46 0.28
C LYS A 133 17.07 -6.65 1.33
N ASP A 134 17.85 -5.90 2.09
CA ASP A 134 17.49 -4.74 2.91
C ASP A 134 15.99 -4.42 2.91
N THR A 135 15.29 -5.02 3.86
CA THR A 135 13.88 -4.76 4.15
C THR A 135 13.78 -3.54 5.05
N THR A 136 14.25 -2.39 4.59
CA THR A 136 14.08 -1.14 5.34
C THR A 136 12.59 -0.85 5.46
N THR A 137 12.06 -0.95 6.67
CA THR A 137 10.73 -0.45 7.01
C THR A 137 10.84 1.06 7.19
N SER A 138 10.14 1.82 6.36
CA SER A 138 10.10 3.27 6.45
C SER A 138 9.01 3.71 7.44
N LYS A 139 9.38 4.54 8.40
CA LYS A 139 8.43 5.27 9.24
C LYS A 139 8.06 6.59 8.58
N VAL A 140 6.78 6.78 8.30
CA VAL A 140 6.19 8.02 7.78
C VAL A 140 5.54 8.77 8.93
N ILE A 141 6.16 9.89 9.32
CA ILE A 141 5.71 10.74 10.42
C ILE A 141 4.78 11.82 9.86
N LEU A 142 3.53 11.79 10.29
CA LEU A 142 2.48 12.72 9.91
C LEU A 142 2.37 13.82 10.96
N HIS A 143 2.74 15.04 10.59
CA HIS A 143 2.61 16.21 11.45
C HIS A 143 1.19 16.79 11.31
N SER A 144 0.40 16.72 12.38
CA SER A 144 -0.97 17.24 12.40
C SER A 144 -1.54 17.35 13.80
N GLN A 145 -2.32 18.41 14.03
CA GLN A 145 -3.12 18.57 15.25
C GLN A 145 -4.41 17.74 15.25
N GLN A 146 -4.74 17.05 14.14
CA GLN A 146 -5.98 16.29 13.97
C GLN A 146 -5.77 14.77 14.10
N ALA A 147 -5.07 14.34 15.15
CA ALA A 147 -4.69 12.93 15.33
C ALA A 147 -5.85 11.94 15.20
N ALA A 148 -6.98 12.18 15.88
CA ALA A 148 -8.14 11.30 15.82
C ALA A 148 -8.75 11.15 14.42
N THR A 149 -8.65 12.17 13.57
CA THR A 149 -9.10 12.07 12.17
C THR A 149 -8.13 11.22 11.35
N LEU A 150 -6.82 11.45 11.53
CA LEU A 150 -5.78 10.68 10.86
C LEU A 150 -5.80 9.21 11.26
N GLU A 151 -5.96 8.88 12.54
CA GLU A 151 -6.05 7.49 13.02
C GLU A 151 -7.17 6.72 12.32
N ARG A 152 -8.34 7.34 12.12
CA ARG A 152 -9.45 6.70 11.38
C ARG A 152 -9.12 6.48 9.91
N ILE A 153 -8.42 7.43 9.28
CA ILE A 153 -7.97 7.30 7.89
C ILE A 153 -6.96 6.17 7.78
N LEU A 154 -5.92 6.18 8.62
CA LEU A 154 -4.88 5.15 8.66
C LEU A 154 -5.50 3.77 8.88
N GLN A 155 -6.30 3.60 9.93
CA GLN A 155 -6.93 2.32 10.24
C GLN A 155 -7.76 1.78 9.06
N ARG A 156 -8.57 2.63 8.42
CA ARG A 156 -9.38 2.23 7.27
C ARG A 156 -8.51 1.86 6.07
N SER A 157 -7.51 2.69 5.75
CA SER A 157 -6.62 2.47 4.62
C SER A 157 -5.76 1.21 4.81
N GLU A 158 -5.26 0.96 6.02
CA GLU A 158 -4.52 -0.25 6.39
C GLU A 158 -5.37 -1.51 6.18
N GLN A 159 -6.61 -1.52 6.66
CA GLN A 159 -7.53 -2.66 6.47
C GLN A 159 -7.81 -2.94 4.98
N ILE A 160 -8.11 -1.89 4.21
CA ILE A 160 -8.39 -2.04 2.77
C ILE A 160 -7.13 -2.51 2.03
N CYS A 161 -5.98 -1.90 2.31
CA CYS A 161 -4.74 -2.24 1.62
C CYS A 161 -4.22 -3.62 2.02
N ALA A 162 -4.42 -4.05 3.27
CA ALA A 162 -4.09 -5.40 3.72
C ALA A 162 -4.90 -6.44 2.93
N ALA A 163 -6.21 -6.24 2.76
CA ALA A 163 -7.06 -7.12 1.96
C ALA A 163 -6.62 -7.16 0.48
N VAL A 164 -6.29 -6.00 -0.11
CA VAL A 164 -5.79 -5.93 -1.50
C VAL A 164 -4.44 -6.63 -1.63
N ASN A 165 -3.51 -6.37 -0.72
CA ASN A 165 -2.19 -6.99 -0.74
C ASN A 165 -2.27 -8.50 -0.48
N LEU A 166 -3.25 -8.98 0.30
CA LEU A 166 -3.48 -10.41 0.48
C LEU A 166 -3.86 -11.07 -0.84
N ALA A 167 -4.77 -10.45 -1.60
CA ALA A 167 -5.11 -10.92 -2.94
C ALA A 167 -3.90 -10.92 -3.89
N ARG A 168 -3.04 -9.88 -3.81
CA ARG A 168 -1.78 -9.81 -4.59
C ARG A 168 -0.78 -10.89 -4.20
N ASP A 169 -0.63 -11.17 -2.90
CA ASP A 169 0.24 -12.23 -2.39
C ASP A 169 -0.18 -13.58 -2.98
N TRP A 170 -1.47 -13.91 -2.91
CA TRP A 170 -1.98 -15.17 -3.47
C TRP A 170 -1.88 -15.22 -5.00
N ALA A 171 -2.06 -14.10 -5.70
CA ALA A 171 -1.92 -14.05 -7.15
C ALA A 171 -0.45 -14.19 -7.61
N HIS A 172 0.52 -13.82 -6.78
CA HIS A 172 1.94 -13.97 -7.07
C HIS A 172 2.51 -15.35 -6.74
N GLU A 173 1.77 -16.17 -6.00
CA GLU A 173 2.18 -17.51 -5.64
C GLU A 173 2.28 -18.43 -6.86
N PRO A 174 3.32 -19.27 -6.95
CA PRO A 174 3.45 -20.18 -8.09
C PRO A 174 2.40 -21.30 -8.00
N ALA A 175 1.97 -21.81 -9.14
CA ALA A 175 0.86 -22.77 -9.23
C ALA A 175 1.13 -24.12 -8.52
N ASN A 176 2.39 -24.47 -8.27
CA ASN A 176 2.75 -25.63 -7.45
C ASN A 176 2.52 -25.41 -5.94
N VAL A 177 2.40 -24.16 -5.50
CA VAL A 177 2.11 -23.76 -4.11
C VAL A 177 0.64 -23.39 -3.95
N ILE A 178 0.08 -22.59 -4.87
CA ILE A 178 -1.35 -22.24 -4.87
C ILE A 178 -2.08 -22.98 -5.99
N ASN A 179 -2.84 -23.99 -5.61
CA ASN A 179 -3.70 -24.83 -6.43
C ASN A 179 -5.13 -24.84 -5.85
N PRO A 180 -6.13 -25.45 -6.52
CA PRO A 180 -7.52 -25.41 -6.04
C PRO A 180 -7.71 -25.84 -4.57
N ILE A 181 -7.01 -26.89 -4.13
CA ILE A 181 -7.10 -27.42 -2.77
C ILE A 181 -6.51 -26.39 -1.78
N THR A 182 -5.26 -26.00 -1.98
CA THR A 182 -4.57 -25.04 -1.09
C THR A 182 -5.21 -23.65 -1.09
N LEU A 183 -5.82 -23.20 -2.19
CA LEU A 183 -6.58 -21.95 -2.26
C LEU A 183 -7.86 -22.06 -1.40
N ALA A 184 -8.57 -23.19 -1.48
CA ALA A 184 -9.74 -23.44 -0.63
C ALA A 184 -9.36 -23.47 0.86
N GLU A 185 -8.22 -24.08 1.21
CA GLU A 185 -7.69 -24.08 2.58
C GLU A 185 -7.36 -22.66 3.06
N ARG A 186 -6.70 -21.83 2.24
CA ARG A 186 -6.43 -20.41 2.56
C ARG A 186 -7.70 -19.60 2.74
N ALA A 187 -8.69 -19.80 1.87
CA ALA A 187 -9.99 -19.13 1.98
C ALA A 187 -10.73 -19.51 3.27
N GLN A 188 -10.69 -20.79 3.66
CA GLN A 188 -11.24 -21.24 4.94
C GLN A 188 -10.51 -20.62 6.15
N ALA A 189 -9.17 -20.55 6.10
CA ALA A 189 -8.38 -19.95 7.17
C ALA A 189 -8.72 -18.47 7.39
N VAL A 190 -8.79 -17.68 6.29
CA VAL A 190 -9.23 -16.28 6.33
C VAL A 190 -10.64 -16.18 6.90
N ALA A 191 -11.55 -17.02 6.43
CA ALA A 191 -12.93 -16.97 6.90
C ALA A 191 -13.05 -17.27 8.40
N SER A 192 -12.33 -18.29 8.90
CA SER A 192 -12.28 -18.61 10.32
C SER A 192 -11.73 -17.45 11.16
N GLN A 193 -10.67 -16.80 10.69
CA GLN A 193 -10.03 -15.69 11.41
C GLN A 193 -10.95 -14.49 11.60
N TYR A 194 -11.74 -14.15 10.57
CA TYR A 194 -12.62 -12.99 10.61
C TYR A 194 -14.09 -13.35 10.88
N GLY A 195 -14.39 -14.60 11.28
CA GLY A 195 -15.75 -15.04 11.62
C GLY A 195 -16.71 -15.06 10.42
N LEU A 196 -16.21 -15.27 9.21
CA LEU A 196 -17.00 -15.36 7.98
C LEU A 196 -17.45 -16.80 7.71
N LYS A 197 -18.61 -16.94 7.07
CA LYS A 197 -19.04 -18.24 6.53
C LYS A 197 -18.24 -18.54 5.25
N CYS A 198 -17.57 -19.70 5.22
CA CYS A 198 -16.96 -20.26 4.02
C CYS A 198 -17.62 -21.60 3.69
N THR A 199 -17.90 -21.85 2.41
CA THR A 199 -18.43 -23.13 1.94
C THR A 199 -17.59 -23.57 0.76
N ILE A 200 -16.93 -24.72 0.92
CA ILE A 200 -16.17 -25.34 -0.16
C ILE A 200 -17.07 -26.35 -0.85
N LEU A 201 -17.10 -26.28 -2.18
CA LEU A 201 -17.84 -27.21 -3.02
C LEU A 201 -16.86 -28.18 -3.66
N ASP A 202 -17.09 -29.47 -3.47
CA ASP A 202 -16.36 -30.51 -4.17
C ASP A 202 -16.95 -30.77 -5.58
N GLU A 203 -16.29 -31.66 -6.32
CA GLU A 203 -16.68 -32.01 -7.68
C GLU A 203 -18.10 -32.60 -7.78
N SER A 204 -18.53 -33.40 -6.80
CA SER A 204 -19.88 -33.98 -6.78
C SER A 204 -20.93 -32.88 -6.62
N GLN A 205 -20.70 -31.97 -5.67
CA GLN A 205 -21.59 -30.84 -5.40
C GLN A 205 -21.67 -29.89 -6.60
N LEU A 206 -20.54 -29.63 -7.28
CA LEU A 206 -20.51 -28.81 -8.49
C LEU A 206 -21.29 -29.47 -9.65
N ASN A 207 -21.16 -30.79 -9.82
CA ASN A 207 -21.93 -31.55 -10.81
C ASN A 207 -23.45 -31.50 -10.52
N GLU A 208 -23.84 -31.72 -9.28
CA GLU A 208 -25.25 -31.67 -8.84
C GLU A 208 -25.88 -30.28 -9.08
N MET A 209 -25.10 -29.21 -8.95
CA MET A 209 -25.53 -27.83 -9.19
C MET A 209 -25.55 -27.44 -10.68
N GLY A 210 -25.13 -28.33 -11.59
CA GLY A 210 -25.09 -28.04 -13.03
C GLY A 210 -23.98 -27.08 -13.44
N ALA A 211 -22.88 -26.99 -12.67
CA ALA A 211 -21.74 -26.12 -12.95
C ALA A 211 -20.82 -26.68 -14.06
N GLY A 212 -21.41 -27.12 -15.18
CA GLY A 212 -20.76 -27.89 -16.25
C GLY A 212 -19.51 -27.24 -16.83
N ALA A 213 -19.45 -25.90 -16.92
CA ALA A 213 -18.26 -25.21 -17.44
C ALA A 213 -17.04 -25.25 -16.50
N ILE A 214 -17.26 -25.48 -15.20
CA ILE A 214 -16.19 -25.57 -14.19
C ILE A 214 -15.65 -27.00 -14.08
N VAL A 215 -16.51 -28.00 -14.29
CA VAL A 215 -16.17 -29.43 -14.21
C VAL A 215 -15.83 -30.08 -15.56
N ALA A 216 -15.96 -29.35 -16.68
CA ALA A 216 -15.74 -29.83 -18.05
C ALA A 216 -14.28 -30.16 -18.38
#